data_AF-T0R1D1-F1
#
_entry.id   AF-T0R1D1-F1
#
_cell.length_a   1.000
_cell.length_b   1.000
_cell.length_c   1.000
_cell.angle_alpha   90.00
_cell.angle_beta   90.00
_cell.angle_gamma   90.00
#
_symmetry.space_group_name_H-M   'P 1'
#
loop_
_entity.id
_entity.type
_entity.pdbx_description
1 polymer ?
#
loop_
_entity_poly.entity_id
_entity_poly.type
_entity_poly.pdbx_seq_one_letter_code
_entity_poly.pdbx_strand_id
1 'polypeptide(L)'
;MASTTKPSPLRREAEDRVRLRREELKKLCVVQDVKNHVSLAKYFQRAHVMYRQCQLYAIQRDYDHAYIYLWLMVLLFQYRIPQHREYHQTKYAAEKARLNDVAH
;
A
#
# COMPACT_ATOMS: atom_id res chain seq x y z
N MET A 1 -10.18 -31.14 7.96
CA MET A 1 -10.85 -31.18 6.64
C MET A 1 -11.24 -29.76 6.28
N ALA A 2 -10.61 -29.17 5.26
CA ALA A 2 -10.91 -27.81 4.82
C ALA A 2 -12.28 -27.80 4.13
N SER A 3 -13.24 -27.05 4.70
CA SER A 3 -14.55 -26.83 4.10
C SER A 3 -14.38 -25.99 2.83
N THR A 4 -14.30 -26.65 1.68
CA THR A 4 -14.30 -26.00 0.36
C THR A 4 -15.74 -25.69 -0.07
N THR A 5 -16.43 -24.84 0.68
CA THR A 5 -17.72 -24.31 0.23
C THR A 5 -17.45 -23.31 -0.89
N LYS A 6 -17.83 -23.64 -2.13
CA LYS A 6 -17.77 -22.70 -3.26
C LYS A 6 -18.53 -21.42 -2.84
N PRO A 7 -17.93 -20.22 -3.00
CA PRO A 7 -18.58 -18.98 -2.58
C PRO A 7 -19.91 -18.84 -3.31
N SER A 8 -20.96 -18.45 -2.57
CA SER A 8 -22.29 -18.27 -3.13
C SER A 8 -22.26 -17.28 -4.30
N PRO A 9 -23.17 -17.38 -5.28
CA PRO A 9 -23.22 -16.45 -6.41
C PRO A 9 -23.24 -14.97 -5.97
N LEU A 10 -24.01 -14.65 -4.93
CA LEU A 10 -24.09 -13.30 -4.34
C LEU A 10 -22.74 -12.82 -3.78
N ARG A 11 -21.96 -13.72 -3.18
CA ARG A 11 -20.63 -13.38 -2.65
C ARG A 11 -19.65 -13.11 -3.78
N ARG A 12 -19.69 -13.90 -4.86
CA ARG A 12 -18.84 -13.67 -6.05
C ARG A 12 -19.15 -12.32 -6.71
N GLU A 13 -20.43 -12.01 -6.90
CA GLU A 13 -20.83 -10.71 -7.46
C GLU A 13 -20.41 -9.54 -6.58
N ALA A 14 -20.48 -9.68 -5.25
CA ALA A 14 -19.99 -8.67 -4.33
C ALA A 14 -18.46 -8.50 -4.42
N GLU A 15 -17.72 -9.60 -4.48
CA GLU A 15 -16.27 -9.59 -4.67
C GLU A 15 -15.88 -8.94 -6.00
N ASP A 16 -16.62 -9.21 -7.08
CA ASP A 16 -16.42 -8.60 -8.40
C ASP A 16 -16.67 -7.09 -8.39
N ARG A 17 -17.75 -6.62 -7.74
CA ARG A 17 -18.00 -5.18 -7.58
C ARG A 17 -16.89 -4.49 -6.80
N VAL A 18 -16.42 -5.10 -5.72
CA VAL A 18 -15.31 -4.57 -4.92
C VAL A 18 -14.02 -4.54 -5.75
N ARG A 19 -13.76 -5.58 -6.54
CA ARG A 19 -12.59 -5.65 -7.44
C ARG A 19 -12.62 -4.51 -8.46
N LEU A 20 -13.74 -4.32 -9.16
CA LEU A 20 -13.90 -3.24 -10.12
C LEU A 20 -13.72 -1.87 -9.46
N ARG A 21 -14.33 -1.66 -8.28
CA ARG A 21 -14.18 -0.41 -7.53
C ARG A 21 -12.71 -0.14 -7.18
N ARG A 22 -11.98 -1.16 -6.72
CA ARG A 22 -10.55 -1.04 -6.40
C ARG A 22 -9.73 -0.63 -7.63
N GLU A 23 -9.96 -1.25 -8.79
CA GLU A 23 -9.24 -0.89 -10.01
C GLU A 23 -9.49 0.56 -10.44
N GLU A 24 -10.72 1.06 -10.29
CA GLU A 24 -11.01 2.48 -10.54
C GLU A 24 -10.30 3.41 -9.53
N LEU A 25 -10.32 3.08 -8.24
CA LEU A 25 -9.65 3.89 -7.21
C LEU A 25 -8.12 3.92 -7.39
N LYS A 26 -7.52 2.82 -7.86
CA LYS A 26 -6.07 2.76 -8.15
C LYS A 26 -5.64 3.79 -9.20
N LYS A 27 -6.50 4.14 -10.16
CA LYS A 27 -6.21 5.17 -11.18
C LYS A 27 -5.97 6.55 -10.57
N LEU A 28 -6.55 6.82 -9.39
CA LEU A 28 -6.38 8.08 -8.65
C LEU A 28 -5.08 8.10 -7.82
N CYS A 29 -4.44 6.94 -7.64
CA CYS A 29 -3.31 6.79 -6.76
C CYS A 29 -2.00 7.08 -7.50
N VAL A 30 -1.59 8.35 -7.52
CA VAL A 30 -0.33 8.78 -8.14
C VAL A 30 0.68 9.19 -7.07
N VAL A 31 1.83 8.50 -7.04
CA VAL A 31 2.97 8.86 -6.18
C VAL A 31 4.10 9.41 -7.04
N GLN A 32 4.51 10.64 -6.74
CA GLN A 32 5.66 11.29 -7.35
C GLN A 32 6.96 10.52 -7.09
N ASP A 33 7.92 10.66 -7.99
CA ASP A 33 9.22 10.04 -7.84
C ASP A 33 9.99 10.56 -6.61
N VAL A 34 10.75 9.65 -6.00
CA VAL A 34 11.66 9.97 -4.91
C VAL A 34 12.89 10.68 -5.48
N LYS A 35 13.28 11.78 -4.86
CA LYS A 35 14.38 12.63 -5.30
C LYS A 35 15.60 12.32 -4.44
N ASN A 36 16.69 11.89 -5.07
CA ASN A 36 17.92 11.47 -4.37
C ASN A 36 18.59 12.56 -3.50
N HIS A 37 18.29 13.84 -3.74
CA HIS A 37 18.78 14.95 -2.92
C HIS A 37 17.93 15.19 -1.66
N VAL A 38 16.75 14.57 -1.55
CA VAL A 38 15.89 14.65 -0.39
C VAL A 38 16.14 13.43 0.48
N SER A 39 16.34 13.62 1.78
CA SER A 39 16.57 12.48 2.69
C SER A 39 15.41 11.49 2.69
N LEU A 40 15.73 10.19 2.72
CA LEU A 40 14.73 9.12 2.74
C LEU A 40 13.83 9.19 3.98
N ALA A 41 14.34 9.72 5.10
CA ALA A 41 13.57 9.95 6.32
C ALA A 41 12.33 10.82 6.10
N LYS A 42 12.41 11.83 5.21
CA LYS A 42 11.26 12.68 4.89
C LYS A 42 10.14 11.91 4.19
N TYR A 43 10.50 10.93 3.35
CA TYR A 43 9.52 10.06 2.70
C TYR A 43 8.85 9.11 3.71
N PHE A 44 9.59 8.57 4.68
CA PHE A 44 9.00 7.78 5.77
C PHE A 44 8.07 8.62 6.67
N GLN A 45 8.45 9.86 6.98
CA GLN A 45 7.57 10.79 7.71
C GLN A 45 6.27 11.06 6.95
N ARG A 46 6.36 11.30 5.64
CA ARG A 46 5.17 11.47 4.78
C ARG A 46 4.30 10.21 4.75
N ALA A 47 4.90 9.03 4.67
CA ALA A 47 4.19 7.76 4.72
C ALA A 47 3.45 7.57 6.05
N HIS A 48 4.05 7.99 7.17
CA HIS A 48 3.40 7.95 8.47
C HIS A 48 2.17 8.88 8.53
N VAL A 49 2.24 10.08 7.95
CA VAL A 49 1.08 10.97 7.83
C VAL A 49 -0.02 10.34 6.98
N MET A 50 0.33 9.72 5.85
CA MET A 50 -0.62 8.98 5.01
C MET A 50 -1.32 7.86 5.78
N TYR A 51 -0.57 7.11 6.59
CA TYR A 51 -1.12 6.04 7.42
C TYR A 51 -2.11 6.58 8.46
N ARG A 52 -1.77 7.69 9.14
CA ARG A 52 -2.69 8.33 10.08
C ARG A 52 -3.99 8.78 9.39
N GLN A 53 -3.91 9.34 8.19
CA GLN A 53 -5.10 9.71 7.41
C GLN A 53 -5.93 8.49 7.03
N CYS A 54 -5.29 7.40 6.59
CA CYS A 54 -5.98 6.13 6.35
C CYS A 54 -6.78 5.67 7.59
N GLN A 55 -6.17 5.73 8.78
CA GLN A 55 -6.85 5.32 10.02
C GLN A 55 -8.09 6.16 10.29
N LEU A 56 -8.02 7.48 10.05
CA LEU A 56 -9.16 8.39 10.21
C LEU A 56 -10.31 8.02 9.26
N TYR A 57 -10.02 7.82 7.98
CA TYR A 57 -11.03 7.41 6.99
C TYR A 57 -11.65 6.05 7.32
N ALA A 58 -10.85 5.10 7.82
CA ALA A 58 -11.36 3.80 8.26
C ALA A 58 -12.33 3.93 9.45
N ILE A 59 -12.04 4.80 10.42
CA ILE A 59 -12.93 5.09 11.56
C ILE A 59 -14.24 5.74 11.07
N GLN A 60 -14.14 6.64 10.09
CA GLN A 60 -15.29 7.30 9.47
C GLN A 60 -16.09 6.38 8.53
N ARG A 61 -15.65 5.12 8.35
CA ARG A 61 -16.22 4.14 7.41
C ARG A 61 -16.14 4.58 5.93
N ASP A 62 -15.24 5.52 5.63
CA ASP A 62 -14.90 5.91 4.27
C ASP A 62 -13.79 4.99 3.74
N TYR A 63 -14.21 3.80 3.32
CA TYR A 63 -13.28 2.74 2.91
C TYR A 63 -12.62 3.02 1.55
N ASP A 64 -13.21 3.86 0.71
CA ASP A 64 -12.64 4.23 -0.57
C ASP A 64 -11.41 5.13 -0.36
N HIS A 65 -11.53 6.16 0.48
CA HIS A 65 -10.38 7.00 0.82
C HIS A 65 -9.33 6.23 1.64
N ALA A 66 -9.75 5.40 2.60
CA ALA A 66 -8.82 4.53 3.32
C ALA A 66 -8.02 3.63 2.36
N TYR A 67 -8.70 3.05 1.36
CA TYR A 67 -8.05 2.23 0.33
C TYR A 67 -7.06 3.04 -0.52
N ILE A 68 -7.41 4.26 -0.94
CA ILE A 68 -6.50 5.14 -1.69
C ILE A 68 -5.22 5.40 -0.90
N TYR A 69 -5.32 5.78 0.39
CA TYR A 69 -4.13 6.06 1.20
C TYR A 69 -3.26 4.82 1.42
N LEU A 70 -3.87 3.65 1.62
CA LEU A 70 -3.13 2.38 1.68
C LEU A 70 -2.41 2.08 0.37
N TRP A 71 -3.08 2.25 -0.77
CA TRP A 71 -2.47 1.97 -2.06
C TRP A 71 -1.36 2.96 -2.41
N LEU A 72 -1.50 4.25 -2.06
CA LEU A 72 -0.43 5.23 -2.16
C LEU A 72 0.81 4.82 -1.35
N MET A 73 0.62 4.25 -0.15
CA MET A 73 1.73 3.72 0.63
C MET A 73 2.38 2.52 -0.07
N VAL A 74 1.59 1.57 -0.58
CA VAL A 74 2.11 0.43 -1.36
C VAL A 74 2.96 0.92 -2.53
N LEU A 75 2.47 1.89 -3.31
CA LEU A 75 3.20 2.48 -4.42
C LEU A 75 4.52 3.14 -3.97
N LEU A 76 4.49 3.88 -2.87
CA LEU A 76 5.67 4.52 -2.31
C LEU A 76 6.71 3.50 -1.85
N PHE A 77 6.35 2.50 -1.06
CA PHE A 77 7.29 1.54 -0.47
C PHE A 77 7.77 0.47 -1.45
N GLN A 78 6.91 -0.04 -2.33
CA GLN A 78 7.28 -1.13 -3.25
C GLN A 78 7.97 -0.61 -4.51
N TYR A 79 7.58 0.55 -5.04
CA TYR A 79 8.03 0.99 -6.35
C TYR A 79 8.95 2.20 -6.30
N ARG A 80 8.70 3.16 -5.40
CA ARG A 80 9.44 4.43 -5.38
C ARG A 80 10.67 4.40 -4.44
N ILE A 81 10.48 4.08 -3.16
CA ILE A 81 11.55 4.04 -2.15
C ILE A 81 12.73 3.16 -2.58
N PRO A 82 12.53 1.99 -3.22
CA PRO A 82 13.64 1.16 -3.67
C PRO A 82 14.55 1.81 -4.71
N GLN A 83 14.08 2.86 -5.41
CA GLN A 83 14.89 3.61 -6.38
C GLN A 83 15.77 4.68 -5.71
N HIS A 84 15.60 4.94 -4.41
CA HIS A 84 16.34 5.97 -3.70
C HIS A 84 17.74 5.49 -3.29
N ARG A 85 18.77 6.29 -3.53
CA ARG A 85 20.17 5.93 -3.21
C ARG A 85 20.38 5.53 -1.76
N GLU A 86 19.73 6.23 -0.81
CA GLU A 86 19.89 5.93 0.62
C GLU A 86 19.28 4.59 0.99
N TYR A 87 18.30 4.09 0.25
CA TYR A 87 17.70 2.78 0.49
C TYR A 87 18.71 1.64 0.31
N HIS A 88 19.73 1.84 -0.54
CA HIS A 88 20.81 0.88 -0.74
C HIS A 88 21.90 0.91 0.32
N GLN A 89 21.83 1.82 1.29
CA GLN A 89 22.77 1.86 2.40
C GLN A 89 22.55 0.69 3.36
N THR A 90 23.64 0.22 3.97
CA THR A 90 23.67 -0.90 4.93
C THR A 90 22.70 -0.72 6.10
N LYS A 91 22.40 0.51 6.51
CA LYS A 91 21.43 0.81 7.57
C LYS A 91 20.01 0.30 7.29
N TYR A 92 19.64 0.03 6.03
CA TYR A 92 18.33 -0.52 5.65
C TYR A 92 18.38 -2.00 5.27
N ALA A 93 19.53 -2.67 5.42
CA ALA A 93 19.67 -4.09 5.05
C ALA A 93 18.74 -5.02 5.85
N ALA A 94 18.55 -4.76 7.15
CA ALA A 94 17.65 -5.54 8.00
C ALA A 94 16.17 -5.38 7.59
N GLU A 95 15.76 -4.16 7.22
CA GLU A 95 14.39 -3.89 6.77
C GLU A 95 14.10 -4.54 5.41
N LYS A 96 15.09 -4.60 4.52
CA LYS A 96 15.00 -5.31 3.24
C LYS A 96 14.79 -6.81 3.43
N ALA A 97 15.55 -7.43 4.34
CA ALA A 97 15.39 -8.85 4.67
C ALA A 97 13.96 -9.14 5.15
N ARG A 98 13.43 -8.30 6.06
CA ARG A 98 12.06 -8.42 6.57
C ARG A 98 10.99 -8.30 5.49
N LEU A 99 11.16 -7.41 4.52
CA LEU A 99 10.21 -7.23 3.42
C LEU A 99 10.26 -8.36 2.39
N ASN A 100 11.43 -8.97 2.17
CA ASN A 100 11.62 -10.07 1.23
C ASN A 100 11.12 -11.42 1.78
N ASP A 101 11.24 -11.67 3.09
CA ASP A 101 10.79 -12.93 3.70
C ASP A 101 9.26 -13.14 3.65
N VAL A 102 8.47 -12.08 3.41
CA VAL A 102 7.00 -12.17 3.28
C VAL A 102 6.58 -12.52 1.84
N ALA A 103 7.52 -12.57 0.89
CA ALA A 103 7.25 -12.84 -0.53
C ALA A 103 7.36 -14.33 -0.92
N HIS A 104 7.50 -15.25 0.04
CA HIS A 104 7.58 -16.70 -0.19
C HIS A 104 6.43 -17.45 0.48
#